data_AF-A0A855K7V3-F1
#
_entry.id   AF-A0A855K7V3-F1
#
_cell.length_a   1.000
_cell.length_b   1.000
_cell.length_c   1.000
_cell.angle_alpha   90.00
_cell.angle_beta   90.00
_cell.angle_gamma   90.00
#
_symmetry.space_group_name_H-M   'P 1'
#
loop_
_entity.id
_entity.type
_entity.pdbx_description
1 polymer ?
#
loop_
_entity_poly.entity_id
_entity_poly.type
_entity_poly.pdbx_seq_one_letter_code
_entity_poly.pdbx_strand_id
1 'polypeptide(L)' 'FYIETVRDVFQEHLLPQGKLMHRGRPVDTKAVSRMGLMTVEGEKDDICSIGQTLAAQDLCTGVRAYRRVHHMQAGVGHYG' A
#
# COMPACT_ATOMS: atom_id res chain seq x y z
N PHE A 1 -8.27 -16.44 -8.75
CA PHE A 1 -8.05 -14.99 -8.72
C PHE A 1 -9.08 -14.26 -7.85
N TYR A 2 -10.35 -14.08 -8.24
CA TYR A 2 -11.30 -13.28 -7.44
C TYR A 2 -11.49 -13.75 -5.98
N ILE A 3 -11.79 -15.04 -5.76
CA ILE A 3 -12.00 -15.59 -4.40
C ILE A 3 -10.71 -15.55 -3.57
N GLU A 4 -9.57 -15.82 -4.20
CA GLU A 4 -8.25 -15.79 -3.55
C GLU A 4 -7.89 -14.37 -3.11
N THR A 5 -8.14 -13.36 -3.97
CA THR A 5 -7.96 -11.95 -3.60
C THR A 5 -8.88 -11.53 -2.47
N VAL A 6 -10.16 -11.94 -2.50
CA VAL A 6 -11.11 -11.65 -1.40
C VAL A 6 -10.59 -12.22 -0.09
N ARG A 7 -10.19 -13.49 -0.08
CA ARG A 7 -9.64 -14.14 1.10
C ARG A 7 -8.35 -13.46 1.58
N ASP A 8 -7.36 -13.36 0.72
CA ASP A 8 -5.99 -13.01 1.12
C ASP A 8 -5.84 -11.51 1.43
N VAL A 9 -6.53 -10.65 0.68
CA VAL A 9 -6.42 -9.19 0.81
C VAL A 9 -7.45 -8.65 1.79
N PHE A 10 -8.72 -9.03 1.64
CA PHE A 10 -9.83 -8.40 2.36
C PHE A 10 -10.25 -9.13 3.65
N GLN A 11 -10.03 -10.45 3.76
CA GLN A 11 -10.39 -11.20 4.97
C GLN A 11 -9.17 -11.45 5.86
N GLU A 12 -8.13 -12.06 5.30
CA GLU A 12 -6.95 -12.51 6.05
C GLU A 12 -5.85 -11.45 6.13
N HIS A 13 -5.89 -10.43 5.27
CA HIS A 13 -4.93 -9.32 5.26
C HIS A 13 -3.46 -9.80 5.28
N LEU A 14 -3.12 -10.73 4.40
CA LEU A 14 -1.86 -11.48 4.48
C LEU A 14 -0.61 -10.59 4.33
N LEU A 15 -0.67 -9.54 3.50
CA LEU A 15 0.47 -8.63 3.28
C LEU A 15 0.85 -7.84 4.54
N PRO A 16 -0.05 -7.05 5.16
CA PRO A 16 0.31 -6.30 6.37
C PRO A 16 0.65 -7.21 7.56
N GLN A 17 0.18 -8.46 7.57
CA GLN A 17 0.56 -9.46 8.57
C GLN A 17 1.91 -10.15 8.29
N GLY A 18 2.57 -9.88 7.16
CA GLY A 18 3.83 -10.53 6.78
C GLY A 18 3.70 -12.02 6.43
N LYS A 19 2.49 -12.47 6.06
CA LYS A 19 2.17 -13.86 5.73
C LYS A 19 1.98 -14.11 4.24
N LEU A 20 1.92 -13.04 3.43
CA LEU A 20 1.73 -13.17 1.99
C LEU A 20 2.93 -13.89 1.36
N MET A 21 2.64 -14.91 0.56
CA MET A 21 3.62 -15.65 -0.22
C MET A 21 3.42 -15.36 -1.71
N HIS A 22 4.50 -15.14 -2.45
CA HIS A 22 4.49 -15.03 -3.91
C HIS A 22 5.49 -16.00 -4.52
N ARG A 23 5.01 -16.94 -5.34
CA ARG A 23 5.85 -17.97 -6.00
C ARG A 23 6.77 -18.71 -5.02
N GLY A 24 6.23 -19.08 -3.86
CA GLY A 24 6.96 -19.79 -2.80
C GLY A 24 7.91 -18.93 -1.97
N ARG A 25 7.92 -17.60 -2.15
CA ARG A 25 8.76 -16.68 -1.37
C ARG A 25 7.90 -15.74 -0.53
N PRO A 26 8.24 -15.50 0.75
CA PRO A 26 7.53 -14.50 1.55
C PRO A 26 7.74 -13.11 0.96
N VAL A 27 6.67 -12.32 0.94
CA VAL A 27 6.73 -10.91 0.55
C VAL A 27 7.11 -10.08 1.76
N ASP A 28 8.29 -9.46 1.71
CA ASP A 28 8.78 -8.54 2.75
C ASP A 28 8.89 -7.12 2.20
N THR A 29 7.95 -6.25 2.59
CA THR A 29 7.93 -4.83 2.19
C THR A 29 9.10 -4.04 2.78
N LYS A 30 9.74 -4.52 3.86
CA LYS A 30 10.90 -3.86 4.49
C LYS A 30 12.15 -3.93 3.61
N ALA A 31 12.18 -4.86 2.65
CA ALA A 31 13.29 -4.96 1.69
C ALA A 31 13.38 -3.74 0.75
N VAL A 32 12.29 -2.99 0.57
CA VAL A 32 12.27 -1.73 -0.19
C VAL A 32 13.05 -0.66 0.58
N SER A 33 14.28 -0.39 0.15
CA SER A 33 15.19 0.50 0.90
C SER A 33 16.07 1.41 0.02
N ARG A 34 16.23 1.05 -1.26
CA ARG A 34 17.18 1.73 -2.16
C ARG A 34 16.57 2.90 -2.95
N MET A 35 15.25 3.03 -2.94
CA MET A 35 14.49 4.03 -3.70
C MET A 35 13.67 4.95 -2.79
N GLY A 36 13.10 6.01 -3.36
CA GLY A 36 12.10 6.84 -2.69
C GLY A 36 10.71 6.20 -2.77
N LEU A 37 9.82 6.59 -1.85
CA LEU A 37 8.43 6.13 -1.81
C LEU A 37 7.49 7.33 -1.78
N MET A 38 6.65 7.44 -2.80
CA MET A 38 5.62 8.46 -2.88
C MET A 38 4.25 7.79 -2.89
N THR A 39 3.36 8.23 -1.99
CA THR A 39 1.95 7.83 -1.98
C THR A 39 1.10 9.01 -2.40
N VAL A 40 0.13 8.77 -3.31
CA VAL A 40 -0.76 9.80 -3.85
C VAL A 40 -2.20 9.35 -3.62
N GLU A 41 -3.03 10.22 -3.04
CA GLU A 41 -4.45 9.95 -2.77
C GLU A 41 -5.32 11.11 -3.26
N GLY A 42 -6.55 10.79 -3.71
CA GLY A 42 -7.58 11.78 -4.00
C GLY A 42 -8.51 11.96 -2.79
N GLU A 43 -8.84 13.21 -2.44
CA GLU A 43 -9.70 13.51 -1.28
C GLU A 43 -11.08 12.87 -1.38
N LYS A 44 -11.63 12.77 -2.60
CA LYS A 44 -12.97 12.27 -2.88
C LYS A 44 -12.95 10.91 -3.58
N ASP A 45 -11.88 10.14 -3.43
CA ASP A 45 -11.80 8.78 -3.98
C ASP A 45 -12.76 7.84 -3.20
N ASP A 46 -13.79 7.37 -3.90
CA ASP A 46 -14.83 6.48 -3.41
C ASP A 46 -14.50 4.98 -3.59
N ILE A 47 -13.38 4.65 -4.24
CA ILE A 47 -12.89 3.28 -4.45
C ILE A 47 -11.74 2.99 -3.46
N CYS A 48 -10.75 3.88 -3.39
CA CYS A 48 -9.59 3.79 -2.53
C CYS A 48 -9.56 5.01 -1.59
N SER A 49 -10.31 4.94 -0.49
CA SER A 49 -10.42 6.07 0.45
C SER A 49 -9.08 6.46 1.07
N ILE A 50 -9.01 7.73 1.52
CA ILE A 50 -7.84 8.31 2.22
C ILE A 50 -7.30 7.35 3.28
N GLY A 51 -5.98 7.22 3.33
CA GLY A 51 -5.25 6.39 4.28
C GLY A 51 -4.86 5.02 3.74
N GLN A 52 -5.59 4.47 2.74
CA GLN A 52 -5.27 3.15 2.20
C GLN A 52 -3.96 3.11 1.43
N THR A 53 -3.72 4.12 0.58
CA THR A 53 -2.45 4.25 -0.14
C THR A 53 -1.35 4.71 0.81
N LEU A 54 -1.67 5.60 1.76
CA LEU A 54 -0.75 6.05 2.81
C LEU A 54 -0.18 4.89 3.63
N ALA A 55 -0.95 3.82 3.88
CA ALA A 55 -0.50 2.65 4.64
C ALA A 55 0.77 1.99 4.06
N ALA A 56 1.06 2.18 2.77
CA ALA A 56 2.33 1.72 2.18
C ALA A 56 3.56 2.37 2.85
N GLN A 57 3.44 3.60 3.38
CA GLN A 57 4.51 4.29 4.10
C GLN A 57 4.88 3.57 5.41
N ASP A 58 3.90 2.93 6.06
CA ASP A 58 4.10 2.16 7.30
C ASP A 58 4.62 0.76 7.01
N LEU A 59 4.17 0.13 5.92
CA LEU A 59 4.63 -1.19 5.51
C LEU A 59 6.09 -1.18 5.02
N CYS A 60 6.50 -0.14 4.28
CA CYS A 60 7.82 -0.04 3.66
C CYS A 60 8.86 0.62 4.59
N THR A 61 9.04 0.09 5.80
CA THR A 61 9.92 0.70 6.82
C THR A 61 11.40 0.77 6.43
N GLY A 62 11.83 0.01 5.43
CA GLY A 62 13.19 0.08 4.88
C GLY A 62 13.49 1.39 4.15
N VAL A 63 12.47 2.14 3.71
CA VAL A 63 12.64 3.45 3.08
C VAL A 63 12.92 4.48 4.16
N ARG A 64 14.03 5.22 4.04
CA ARG A 64 14.38 6.28 5.00
C ARG A 64 13.32 7.38 4.99
N ALA A 65 12.97 7.92 6.17
CA ALA A 65 11.88 8.89 6.33
C ALA A 65 12.00 10.11 5.39
N TYR A 66 13.21 10.64 5.19
CA TYR A 66 13.45 11.78 4.28
C TYR A 66 13.24 11.45 2.78
N ARG A 67 13.06 10.18 2.43
CA ARG A 67 12.75 9.71 1.06
C ARG A 67 11.29 9.27 0.91
N ARG A 68 10.47 9.50 1.94
CA ARG A 68 9.04 9.24 1.93
C ARG A 68 8.28 10.54 1.70
N VAL A 69 7.35 10.52 0.76
CA VAL A 69 6.48 11.66 0.45
C VAL A 69 5.05 11.15 0.37
N HIS A 70 4.12 11.92 0.92
CA HIS A 70 2.71 11.68 0.73
C HIS A 70 2.07 12.95 0.16
N HIS A 71 1.29 12.80 -0.90
CA HIS A 71 0.50 13.87 -1.51
C HIS A 71 -0.97 13.49 -1.47
N MET A 72 -1.78 14.31 -0.80
CA MET A 72 -3.24 14.21 -0.87
C MET A 72 -3.73 15.33 -1.78
N GLN A 73 -4.36 14.96 -2.88
CA GLN A 73 -4.92 15.89 -3.85
C GLN A 73 -6.35 16.26 -3.44
N ALA A 74 -6.53 17.53 -3.06
CA ALA A 74 -7.84 18.05 -2.70
C ALA A 74 -8.80 18.05 -3.90
N GLY A 75 -10.07 17.74 -3.62
CA GLY A 75 -11.19 17.88 -4.55
C GLY A 75 -11.35 16.80 -5.62
N VAL A 76 -10.36 15.93 -5.84
CA VAL A 76 -10.37 14.92 -6.92
C VAL A 76 -10.91 13.57 -6.44
N GLY A 77 -11.58 12.86 -7.34
CA GLY A 77 -12.02 11.48 -7.15
C GLY A 77 -11.00 10.46 -7.65
N HIS A 78 -11.40 9.19 -7.73
CA HIS A 78 -10.54 8.09 -8.18
C HIS A 78 -9.92 8.32 -9.56
N TYR A 79 -10.67 8.94 -10.47
CA TYR A 79 -10.26 9.19 -11.86
C TYR A 79 -9.80 10.62 -12.14
N GLY A 80 -9.65 11.47 -11.10
CA GLY A 80 -9.38 12.91 -11.22
C GLY A 80 -10.61 13.77 -11.03
#